data_AF-A0A849UTS0-F1
#
_entry.id   AF-A0A849UTS0-F1
#
_cell.length_a   1.000
_cell.length_b   1.000
_cell.length_c   1.000
_cell.angle_alpha   90.00
_cell.angle_beta   90.00
_cell.angle_gamma   90.00
#
_symmetry.space_group_name_H-M   'P 1'
#
loop_
_entity.id
_entity.type
_entity.pdbx_description
1 polymer ?
#
loop_
_entity_poly.entity_id
_entity_poly.type
_entity_poly.pdbx_seq_one_letter_code
_entity_poly.pdbx_strand_id
1 'polypeptide(L)'
;MLYTLPLWPFSFLRKLQHLGFAKTILLSCTWAYTTVVLPAAFAADVRLIAVALLFVARFLFMFLLCFIFDKRDVVIDKINGLNSLATNMSEKNANIIFAIAFVLHVSVGLFYNCFFANTFQAVATIFTSVLLWVVFRFSKLKQGYVFYYFIVDGLMLVSALATFVGNNIFSKFVGQ
;
A
#
# COMPACT_ATOMS: atom_id res chain seq x y z
N MET A 1 14.02 7.75 30.19
CA MET A 1 12.74 8.04 30.87
C MET A 1 12.09 9.30 30.27
N LEU A 2 11.72 9.31 28.98
CA LEU A 2 11.06 10.46 28.34
C LEU A 2 10.29 10.07 27.05
N TYR A 3 9.56 8.95 27.06
CA TYR A 3 8.84 8.44 25.86
C TYR A 3 7.32 8.28 26.05
N THR A 4 6.79 8.74 27.18
CA THR A 4 5.37 8.60 27.56
C THR A 4 4.69 9.96 27.69
N LEU A 5 4.87 10.84 26.71
CA LEU A 5 4.03 12.02 26.56
C LEU A 5 2.95 11.73 25.50
N PRO A 6 1.69 11.48 25.91
CA PRO A 6 0.57 11.36 24.99
C PRO A 6 0.17 12.77 24.57
N LEU A 7 0.86 13.33 23.57
CA LEU A 7 0.69 14.71 23.13
C LEU A 7 -0.63 15.01 22.40
N TRP A 8 -1.60 14.09 22.33
CA TRP A 8 -2.82 14.32 21.55
C TRP A 8 -4.12 13.91 22.28
N PRO A 9 -5.02 14.87 22.60
CA PRO A 9 -6.16 14.68 23.49
C PRO A 9 -7.43 14.16 22.79
N PHE A 10 -7.33 13.52 21.61
CA PHE A 10 -8.49 12.94 20.95
C PHE A 10 -8.67 11.48 21.35
N SER A 11 -9.65 11.20 22.21
CA SER A 11 -10.01 9.86 22.70
C SER A 11 -10.35 8.86 21.57
N PHE A 12 -10.76 9.36 20.40
CA PHE A 12 -10.95 8.57 19.19
C PHE A 12 -9.66 7.91 18.70
N LEU A 13 -8.52 8.63 18.74
CA LEU A 13 -7.22 8.10 18.32
C LEU A 13 -6.73 6.99 19.25
N ARG A 14 -7.12 7.00 20.53
CA ARG A 14 -6.77 5.95 21.50
C ARG A 14 -7.52 4.64 21.22
N LYS A 15 -8.77 4.72 20.73
CA LYS A 15 -9.51 3.57 20.18
C LYS A 15 -8.93 3.09 18.85
N LEU A 16 -8.49 4.02 17.99
CA LEU A 16 -7.76 3.68 16.76
C LEU A 16 -6.41 3.02 17.06
N GLN A 17 -5.71 3.43 18.12
CA GLN A 17 -4.45 2.80 18.56
C GLN A 17 -4.65 1.32 18.97
N HIS A 18 -5.86 0.97 19.40
CA HIS A 18 -6.27 -0.40 19.73
C HIS A 18 -6.65 -1.24 18.51
N LEU A 19 -6.93 -0.59 17.37
CA LEU A 19 -7.14 -1.22 16.07
C LEU A 19 -5.81 -1.15 15.32
N GLY A 20 -4.98 -2.20 15.35
CA GLY A 20 -3.69 -2.23 14.63
C GLY A 20 -3.79 -1.71 13.17
N PHE A 21 -4.93 -1.98 12.53
CA PHE A 21 -5.32 -1.50 11.20
C PHE A 21 -5.44 0.02 11.02
N ALA A 22 -5.73 0.77 12.08
CA ALA A 22 -5.93 2.22 11.95
C ALA A 22 -4.63 2.93 11.60
N LYS A 23 -3.50 2.46 12.13
CA LYS A 23 -2.18 2.95 11.73
C LYS A 23 -1.91 2.67 10.26
N THR A 24 -2.23 1.45 9.81
CA THR A 24 -2.13 1.03 8.41
C THR A 24 -2.94 1.95 7.50
N ILE A 25 -4.21 2.20 7.84
CA ILE A 25 -5.15 3.01 7.06
C ILE A 25 -4.71 4.47 7.03
N LEU A 26 -4.31 5.03 8.16
CA LEU A 26 -3.83 6.41 8.22
C LEU A 26 -2.56 6.59 7.38
N LEU A 27 -1.59 5.68 7.53
CA LEU A 27 -0.34 5.73 6.79
C LEU A 27 -0.57 5.57 5.28
N SER A 28 -1.43 4.62 4.87
CA SER A 28 -1.76 4.44 3.46
C SER A 28 -2.54 5.63 2.87
N CYS A 29 -3.43 6.25 3.64
CA CYS A 29 -4.11 7.50 3.25
C CYS A 29 -3.11 8.65 3.06
N THR A 30 -2.20 8.86 4.01
CA THR A 30 -1.19 9.92 3.92
C THR A 30 -0.33 9.76 2.67
N TRP A 31 0.12 8.54 2.37
CA TRP A 31 0.91 8.26 1.18
C TRP A 31 0.14 8.39 -0.13
N ALA A 32 -1.12 7.94 -0.17
CA ALA A 32 -1.97 8.15 -1.34
C ALA A 32 -2.22 9.65 -1.59
N TYR A 33 -2.40 10.43 -0.52
CA TYR A 33 -2.57 11.87 -0.61
C TYR A 33 -1.32 12.57 -1.17
N THR A 34 -0.14 12.27 -0.63
CA THR A 34 1.12 12.89 -1.08
C THR A 34 1.50 12.50 -2.51
N THR A 35 1.16 11.30 -2.96
CA THR A 35 1.54 10.80 -4.29
C THR A 35 0.54 11.11 -5.39
N VAL A 36 -0.73 11.39 -5.06
CA VAL A 36 -1.79 11.63 -6.05
C VAL A 36 -2.37 13.04 -5.94
N VAL A 37 -2.80 13.45 -4.75
CA VAL A 37 -3.50 14.73 -4.57
C VAL A 37 -2.52 15.90 -4.72
N LEU A 38 -1.33 15.79 -4.13
CA LEU A 38 -0.32 16.83 -4.22
C LEU A 38 0.09 17.15 -5.68
N PRO A 39 0.53 16.18 -6.51
CA PRO A 39 0.86 16.48 -7.90
C PRO A 39 -0.38 16.87 -8.73
N ALA A 40 -1.56 16.34 -8.44
CA ALA A 40 -2.79 16.75 -9.12
C ALA A 40 -3.16 18.23 -8.85
N ALA A 41 -2.84 18.75 -7.66
CA ALA A 41 -3.10 20.16 -7.33
C ALA A 41 -2.25 21.14 -8.15
N PHE A 42 -1.11 20.70 -8.71
CA PHE A 42 -0.23 21.51 -9.55
C PHE A 42 -0.44 21.28 -11.06
N ALA A 43 -1.33 20.37 -11.46
CA ALA A 43 -1.61 20.08 -12.85
C ALA A 43 -2.82 20.88 -13.35
N ALA A 44 -2.72 21.49 -14.53
CA ALA A 44 -3.71 22.43 -15.05
C ALA A 44 -5.02 21.76 -15.52
N ASP A 45 -4.96 20.51 -16.01
CA ASP A 45 -6.11 19.79 -16.59
C ASP A 45 -6.25 18.39 -16.00
N VAL A 46 -6.84 18.30 -14.82
CA VAL A 46 -7.00 17.01 -14.12
C VAL A 46 -8.46 16.60 -14.05
N ARG A 47 -8.77 15.44 -14.64
CA ARG A 47 -10.09 14.81 -14.50
C ARG A 47 -10.24 14.26 -13.09
N LEU A 48 -11.26 14.72 -12.36
CA LEU A 48 -11.51 14.32 -10.98
C LEU A 48 -11.68 12.79 -10.81
N ILE A 49 -12.30 12.14 -11.81
CA ILE A 49 -12.43 10.67 -11.85
C ILE A 49 -11.06 9.96 -11.92
N ALA A 50 -10.09 10.54 -12.64
CA ALA A 50 -8.74 9.99 -12.77
C ALA A 50 -8.01 10.05 -11.43
N VAL A 51 -8.12 11.20 -10.74
CA VAL A 51 -7.53 11.42 -9.41
C VAL A 51 -8.13 10.47 -8.40
N ALA A 52 -9.45 10.33 -8.38
CA ALA A 52 -10.14 9.43 -7.44
C ALA A 52 -9.72 7.97 -7.65
N LEU A 53 -9.70 7.48 -8.90
CA LEU A 53 -9.27 6.12 -9.21
C LEU A 53 -7.80 5.87 -8.86
N LEU A 54 -6.90 6.80 -9.21
CA LEU A 54 -5.49 6.72 -8.85
C LEU A 54 -5.29 6.74 -7.33
N PHE A 55 -6.03 7.59 -6.63
CA PHE A 55 -5.98 7.69 -5.17
C PHE A 55 -6.36 6.35 -4.53
N VAL A 56 -7.48 5.74 -4.95
CA VAL A 56 -7.91 4.44 -4.44
C VAL A 56 -6.89 3.34 -4.78
N ALA A 57 -6.35 3.33 -6.00
CA ALA A 57 -5.33 2.36 -6.40
C ALA A 57 -4.06 2.47 -5.54
N ARG A 58 -3.56 3.69 -5.30
CA ARG A 58 -2.37 3.97 -4.49
C ARG A 58 -2.62 3.70 -3.00
N PHE A 59 -3.80 4.04 -2.50
CA PHE A 59 -4.23 3.72 -1.15
C PHE A 59 -4.22 2.21 -0.91
N LEU A 60 -4.81 1.42 -1.81
CA LEU A 60 -4.85 -0.04 -1.68
C LEU A 60 -3.46 -0.66 -1.77
N PHE A 61 -2.62 -0.18 -2.68
CA PHE A 61 -1.23 -0.63 -2.79
C PHE A 61 -0.46 -0.40 -1.50
N MET A 62 -0.53 0.83 -0.97
CA MET A 62 0.16 1.20 0.26
C MET A 62 -0.41 0.47 1.48
N PHE A 63 -1.73 0.28 1.52
CA PHE A 63 -2.40 -0.50 2.55
C PHE A 63 -1.89 -1.95 2.58
N LEU A 64 -1.72 -2.60 1.42
CA LEU A 64 -1.19 -3.96 1.34
C LEU A 64 0.27 -4.05 1.84
N LEU A 65 1.11 -3.06 1.52
CA LEU A 65 2.48 -3.00 2.02
C LEU A 65 2.54 -2.82 3.54
N CYS A 66 1.80 -1.83 4.04
CA CYS A 66 1.72 -1.57 5.48
C CYS A 66 1.13 -2.78 6.23
N PHE A 67 0.17 -3.49 5.64
CA PHE A 67 -0.38 -4.72 6.20
C PHE A 67 0.66 -5.84 6.32
N ILE A 68 1.59 -5.97 5.36
CA ILE A 68 2.71 -6.92 5.44
C ILE A 68 3.64 -6.58 6.61
N PHE A 69 3.93 -5.28 6.82
CA PHE A 69 4.71 -4.81 7.96
C PHE A 69 3.99 -5.04 9.29
N ASP A 70 2.72 -4.67 9.41
CA ASP A 70 1.94 -4.85 10.63
C ASP A 70 1.82 -6.34 11.00
N LYS A 71 1.64 -7.22 10.00
CA LYS A 71 1.60 -8.67 10.24
C LYS A 71 2.91 -9.19 10.85
N ARG A 72 4.07 -8.67 10.40
CA ARG A 72 5.37 -9.02 10.99
C ARG A 72 5.43 -8.59 12.45
N ASP A 73 5.02 -7.36 12.74
CA ASP A 73 5.09 -6.80 14.08
C ASP A 73 4.20 -7.58 15.05
N VAL A 74 3.03 -8.05 14.61
CA VAL A 74 2.18 -8.98 15.38
C VAL A 74 2.86 -10.33 15.65
N VAL A 75 3.59 -10.89 14.69
CA VAL A 75 4.33 -12.15 14.88
C VAL A 75 5.47 -11.96 15.89
N ILE A 76 6.17 -10.82 15.84
CA ILE A 76 7.24 -10.48 16.79
C ILE A 76 6.66 -10.26 18.20
N ASP A 77 5.55 -9.52 18.31
CA ASP A 77 4.86 -9.26 19.58
C ASP A 77 4.35 -10.55 20.23
N LYS A 78 3.84 -11.50 19.42
CA LYS A 78 3.43 -12.83 19.88
C LYS A 78 4.60 -13.66 20.42
N ILE A 79 5.76 -13.60 19.76
CA ILE A 79 6.99 -14.27 20.22
C ILE A 79 7.47 -13.67 21.55
N ASN A 80 7.31 -12.36 21.73
CA ASN A 80 7.69 -11.64 22.95
C ASN A 80 6.64 -11.74 24.09
N GLY A 81 5.57 -12.52 23.92
CA GLY A 81 4.54 -12.73 24.95
C GLY A 81 3.60 -11.55 25.18
N LEU A 82 3.58 -10.56 24.28
CA LEU A 82 2.68 -9.42 24.36
C LEU A 82 1.31 -9.80 23.78
N ASN A 83 0.34 -9.98 24.68
CA ASN A 83 -1.06 -10.26 24.33
C ASN A 83 -1.77 -8.96 23.92
N SER A 84 -1.66 -8.58 22.65
CA SER A 84 -2.44 -7.49 22.04
C SER A 84 -3.66 -8.06 21.30
N LEU A 85 -4.66 -7.22 21.05
CA LEU A 85 -5.84 -7.57 20.23
C LEU A 85 -5.45 -8.00 18.81
N ALA A 86 -4.31 -7.50 18.30
CA ALA A 86 -3.73 -7.93 17.03
C ALA A 86 -3.22 -9.39 17.06
N THR A 87 -2.85 -9.91 18.23
CA THR A 87 -2.44 -11.30 18.47
C THR A 87 -3.62 -12.28 18.40
N ASN A 88 -4.86 -11.79 18.60
CA ASN A 88 -6.08 -12.60 18.58
C ASN A 88 -6.73 -12.73 17.19
N MET A 89 -6.26 -11.98 16.18
CA MET A 89 -6.76 -12.16 14.82
C MET A 89 -6.14 -13.41 14.20
N SER A 90 -6.98 -14.40 13.87
CA SER A 90 -6.54 -15.63 13.22
C SER A 90 -5.81 -15.31 11.91
N GLU A 91 -4.68 -15.99 11.67
CA GLU A 91 -3.90 -15.84 10.42
C GLU A 91 -4.76 -16.04 9.17
N LYS A 92 -5.82 -16.85 9.27
CA LYS A 92 -6.80 -17.05 8.19
C LYS A 92 -7.53 -15.75 7.83
N ASN A 93 -8.03 -15.02 8.82
CA ASN A 93 -8.75 -13.76 8.60
C ASN A 93 -7.80 -12.69 8.03
N ALA A 94 -6.56 -12.64 8.52
CA ALA A 94 -5.51 -11.77 7.98
C ALA A 94 -5.28 -12.02 6.48
N ASN A 95 -5.14 -13.30 6.11
CA ASN A 95 -4.92 -13.69 4.72
C ASN A 95 -6.14 -13.37 3.83
N ILE A 96 -7.36 -13.49 4.35
CA ILE A 96 -8.59 -13.13 3.62
C ILE A 96 -8.65 -11.62 3.38
N ILE A 97 -8.40 -10.80 4.40
CA ILE A 97 -8.38 -9.33 4.27
C ILE A 97 -7.34 -8.90 3.23
N PHE A 98 -6.13 -9.48 3.29
CA PHE A 98 -5.09 -9.22 2.30
C PHE A 98 -5.53 -9.62 0.89
N ALA A 99 -6.13 -10.80 0.72
CA ALA A 99 -6.59 -11.26 -0.59
C ALA A 99 -7.69 -10.36 -1.16
N ILE A 100 -8.64 -9.92 -0.34
CA ILE A 100 -9.71 -9.00 -0.76
C ILE A 100 -9.10 -7.66 -1.20
N ALA A 101 -8.22 -7.08 -0.38
CA ALA A 101 -7.55 -5.82 -0.71
C ALA A 101 -6.67 -5.94 -1.96
N PHE A 102 -6.02 -7.08 -2.17
CA PHE A 102 -5.22 -7.37 -3.36
C PHE A 102 -6.06 -7.44 -4.63
N VAL A 103 -7.17 -8.19 -4.60
CA VAL A 103 -8.10 -8.26 -5.74
C VAL A 103 -8.66 -6.88 -6.05
N LEU A 104 -9.02 -6.10 -5.02
CA LEU A 104 -9.51 -4.74 -5.21
C LEU A 104 -8.44 -3.83 -5.83
N HIS A 105 -7.18 -3.91 -5.37
CA HIS A 105 -6.06 -3.16 -5.94
C HIS A 105 -5.89 -3.45 -7.44
N VAL A 106 -5.84 -4.73 -7.81
CA VAL A 106 -5.70 -5.15 -9.22
C VAL A 106 -6.90 -4.69 -10.05
N SER A 107 -8.12 -4.90 -9.55
CA SER A 107 -9.34 -4.51 -10.26
C SER A 107 -9.42 -3.00 -10.52
N VAL A 108 -9.16 -2.17 -9.49
CA VAL A 108 -9.17 -0.71 -9.63
C VAL A 108 -8.04 -0.25 -10.55
N GLY A 109 -6.84 -0.84 -10.42
CA GLY A 109 -5.70 -0.54 -11.28
C GLY A 109 -5.99 -0.87 -12.75
N LEU A 110 -6.52 -2.05 -13.05
CA LEU A 110 -6.90 -2.44 -14.41
C LEU A 110 -8.03 -1.58 -14.96
N PHE A 111 -9.04 -1.28 -14.15
CA PHE A 111 -10.15 -0.40 -14.55
C PHE A 111 -9.65 0.99 -14.95
N TYR A 112 -8.76 1.59 -14.14
CA TYR A 112 -8.11 2.86 -14.47
C TYR A 112 -7.38 2.78 -15.82
N ASN A 113 -6.56 1.75 -16.02
CA ASN A 113 -5.77 1.61 -17.24
C ASN A 113 -6.62 1.36 -18.50
N CYS A 114 -7.71 0.60 -18.38
CA CYS A 114 -8.68 0.42 -19.46
C CYS A 114 -9.40 1.72 -19.79
N PHE A 115 -9.78 2.51 -18.79
CA PHE A 115 -10.50 3.77 -18.99
C PHE A 115 -9.64 4.84 -19.70
N PHE A 116 -8.34 4.87 -19.43
CA PHE A 116 -7.39 5.81 -20.05
C PHE A 116 -6.60 5.22 -21.22
N ALA A 117 -6.93 4.00 -21.67
CA ALA A 117 -6.29 3.29 -22.79
C ALA A 117 -4.74 3.19 -22.72
N ASN A 118 -4.17 3.16 -21.51
CA ASN A 118 -2.72 3.11 -21.30
C ASN A 118 -2.23 1.67 -21.12
N THR A 119 -2.03 0.95 -22.22
CA THR A 119 -1.58 -0.46 -22.19
C THR A 119 -0.27 -0.66 -21.44
N PHE A 120 0.69 0.26 -21.56
CA PHE A 120 1.98 0.16 -20.87
C PHE A 120 1.87 0.35 -19.35
N GLN A 121 0.98 1.23 -18.87
CA GLN A 121 0.71 1.38 -17.43
C GLN A 121 -0.05 0.17 -16.88
N ALA A 122 -0.90 -0.48 -17.70
CA ALA A 122 -1.55 -1.72 -17.31
C ALA A 122 -0.52 -2.82 -17.04
N VAL A 123 0.46 -2.98 -17.93
CA VAL A 123 1.57 -3.94 -17.76
C VAL A 123 2.39 -3.62 -16.51
N ALA A 124 2.73 -2.35 -16.28
CA ALA A 124 3.43 -1.94 -15.06
C ALA A 124 2.65 -2.27 -13.79
N THR A 125 1.33 -2.06 -13.80
CA THR A 125 0.43 -2.33 -12.67
C THR A 125 0.31 -3.84 -12.39
N ILE A 126 0.22 -4.66 -13.43
CA ILE A 126 0.22 -6.12 -13.30
C ILE A 126 1.57 -6.60 -12.74
N PHE A 127 2.68 -6.07 -13.28
CA PHE A 127 4.02 -6.43 -12.83
C PHE A 127 4.23 -6.14 -11.34
N THR A 128 3.85 -4.94 -10.87
CA THR A 128 3.97 -4.58 -9.45
C THR A 128 3.03 -5.40 -8.57
N SER A 129 1.83 -5.73 -9.05
CA SER A 129 0.89 -6.59 -8.34
C SER A 129 1.42 -8.02 -8.18
N VAL A 130 2.03 -8.58 -9.23
CA VAL A 130 2.66 -9.91 -9.16
C VAL A 130 3.81 -9.90 -8.15
N LEU A 131 4.68 -8.88 -8.19
CA LEU A 131 5.75 -8.74 -7.21
C LEU A 131 5.22 -8.62 -5.78
N LEU A 132 4.17 -7.82 -5.56
CA LEU A 132 3.53 -7.69 -4.25
C LEU A 132 3.01 -9.04 -3.72
N TRP A 133 2.40 -9.84 -4.59
CA TRP A 133 1.92 -11.18 -4.22
C TRP A 133 3.08 -12.12 -3.87
N VAL A 134 4.16 -12.09 -4.65
CA VAL A 134 5.39 -12.85 -4.39
C VAL A 134 6.00 -12.44 -3.05
N VAL A 135 6.12 -11.14 -2.79
CA VAL A 135 6.62 -10.60 -1.51
C VAL A 135 5.74 -11.04 -0.35
N PHE A 136 4.42 -11.03 -0.49
CA PHE A 136 3.50 -11.53 0.52
C PHE A 136 3.70 -13.03 0.81
N ARG A 137 3.93 -13.85 -0.22
CA ARG A 137 4.26 -15.27 -0.06
C ARG A 137 5.59 -15.47 0.67
N PHE A 138 6.62 -14.72 0.29
CA PHE A 138 7.93 -14.76 0.97
C PHE A 138 7.86 -14.25 2.40
N SER A 139 7.02 -13.26 2.69
CA SER A 139 6.77 -12.77 4.05
C SER A 139 6.16 -13.82 4.98
N LYS A 140 5.63 -14.95 4.46
CA LYS A 140 5.18 -16.06 5.30
C LYS A 140 6.33 -16.94 5.80
N LEU A 141 7.48 -16.86 5.14
CA LEU A 141 8.72 -17.50 5.60
C LEU A 141 9.37 -16.59 6.65
N LYS A 142 10.12 -17.14 7.61
CA LYS A 142 10.87 -16.32 8.57
C LYS A 142 11.93 -15.52 7.82
N GLN A 143 11.68 -14.23 7.64
CA GLN A 143 12.58 -13.30 6.94
C GLN A 143 13.18 -12.30 7.93
N GLY A 144 14.44 -11.93 7.70
CA GLY A 144 15.15 -10.94 8.52
C GLY A 144 14.69 -9.50 8.27
N TYR A 145 15.16 -8.56 9.10
CA TYR A 145 14.81 -7.13 9.00
C TYR A 145 15.11 -6.52 7.63
N VAL A 146 16.21 -6.92 6.98
CA VAL A 146 16.62 -6.43 5.65
C VAL A 146 15.56 -6.70 4.59
N PHE A 147 14.88 -7.85 4.64
CA PHE A 147 13.83 -8.17 3.67
C PHE A 147 12.68 -7.16 3.75
N TYR A 148 12.24 -6.81 4.96
CA TYR A 148 11.12 -5.89 5.12
C TYR A 148 11.51 -4.46 4.74
N TYR A 149 12.62 -3.94 5.26
CA TYR A 149 13.03 -2.57 4.96
C TYR A 149 13.51 -2.36 3.53
N PHE A 150 14.10 -3.38 2.88
CA PHE A 150 14.64 -3.23 1.54
C PHE A 150 13.69 -3.74 0.45
N ILE A 151 13.09 -4.92 0.63
CA ILE A 151 12.24 -5.54 -0.40
C ILE A 151 10.80 -5.02 -0.33
N VAL A 152 10.20 -4.99 0.88
CA VAL A 152 8.80 -4.53 1.02
C VAL A 152 8.70 -3.03 0.78
N ASP A 153 9.56 -2.22 1.42
CA ASP A 153 9.57 -0.77 1.20
C ASP A 153 10.08 -0.40 -0.21
N GLY A 154 11.11 -1.11 -0.70
CA GLY A 154 11.64 -0.92 -2.05
C GLY A 154 10.60 -1.21 -3.15
N LEU A 155 9.55 -1.97 -2.85
CA LEU A 155 8.45 -2.20 -3.78
C LEU A 155 7.73 -0.89 -4.18
N MET A 156 7.70 0.11 -3.30
CA MET A 156 7.19 1.44 -3.64
C MET A 156 8.02 2.10 -4.75
N LEU A 157 9.35 2.03 -4.62
CA LEU A 157 10.27 2.59 -5.59
C LEU A 157 10.19 1.84 -6.93
N VAL A 158 10.12 0.50 -6.89
CA VAL A 158 9.91 -0.32 -8.09
C VAL A 158 8.60 0.05 -8.78
N SER A 159 7.52 0.27 -8.02
CA SER A 159 6.23 0.68 -8.57
C SER A 159 6.27 2.07 -9.22
N ALA A 160 6.97 3.02 -8.60
CA ALA A 160 7.21 4.33 -9.17
C ALA A 160 8.03 4.27 -10.47
N LEU A 161 9.14 3.52 -10.48
CA LEU A 161 9.98 3.34 -11.66
C LEU A 161 9.24 2.64 -12.79
N ALA A 162 8.48 1.57 -12.50
CA ALA A 162 7.71 0.86 -13.51
C ALA A 162 6.65 1.77 -14.16
N THR A 163 5.97 2.60 -13.36
CA THR A 163 5.00 3.58 -13.87
C THR A 163 5.69 4.66 -14.72
N PHE A 164 6.84 5.18 -14.26
CA PHE A 164 7.61 6.19 -14.98
C PHE A 164 8.11 5.68 -16.33
N VAL A 165 8.68 4.47 -16.38
CA VAL A 165 9.14 3.83 -17.61
C VAL A 165 7.96 3.59 -18.56
N GLY A 166 6.83 3.11 -18.05
CA GLY A 166 5.61 2.94 -18.84
C GLY A 166 5.13 4.25 -19.50
N ASN A 167 5.16 5.36 -18.77
CA ASN A 167 4.78 6.67 -19.30
C ASN A 167 5.74 7.19 -20.39
N ASN A 168 7.05 7.04 -20.19
CA ASN A 168 8.04 7.47 -21.17
C ASN A 168 8.02 6.64 -22.45
N ILE A 169 7.67 5.36 -22.34
CA ILE A 169 7.49 4.50 -23.51
C ILE A 169 6.21 4.91 -24.25
N PHE A 170 5.10 5.11 -23.54
CA PHE A 170 3.85 5.55 -24.14
C PHE A 170 3.98 6.87 -24.90
N SER A 171 4.66 7.88 -24.33
CA SER A 171 4.87 9.17 -25.01
C SER A 171 5.70 9.06 -26.30
N LYS A 172 6.65 8.11 -26.35
CA LYS A 172 7.41 7.81 -27.57
C LYS A 172 6.59 7.12 -28.65
N PHE A 173 5.57 6.34 -28.28
CA PHE A 173 4.71 5.62 -29.24
C PHE A 173 3.55 6.47 -29.76
N VAL A 174 3.04 7.42 -28.97
CA VAL A 174 1.96 8.34 -29.38
C VAL A 174 2.49 9.62 -30.04
N GLY A 175 3.80 9.87 -29.96
CA GLY A 175 4.48 11.02 -30.57
C GLY A 175 4.92 10.86 -32.03
N GLN A 176 4.25 10.03 -32.84
CA GLN A 176 4.37 10.03 -34.31
C GLN A 176 3.00 10.23 -34.96
#